data_AF-A0A8H5XTN7-F1
#
_entry.id   AF-A0A8H5XTN7-F1
#
_cell.length_a   1.000
_cell.length_b   1.000
_cell.length_c   1.000
_cell.angle_alpha   90.00
_cell.angle_beta   90.00
_cell.angle_gamma   90.00
#
_symmetry.space_group_name_H-M   'P 1'
#
loop_
_entity.id
_entity.type
_entity.pdbx_description
1 polymer ?
#
loop_
_entity_poly.entity_id
_entity_poly.type
_entity_poly.pdbx_seq_one_letter_code
_entity_poly.pdbx_strand_id
1 'polypeptide(L)'
;MYSWVAFVTGLIISEVPYLIICSVLYYVCWYYTVGFPATSSRAGGTFFVMFMYEFIYTGIGQFVAAYAPNEVFAALINPLVVTILVSFCGVFVPYSELQSFWKYWLYYINPYNYMMGSMLTFDVWGVDVKCKDSEFARFSPPSGITCGEYLKEWLTHVPSTLVNPDATDECMVCSYSKGEDYLRTLNIKQYSYAWRDAGITAVFIFSSYALVYLLMKLRTKTSKKAE
;
A
#
# COMPACT_ATOMS: atom_id res chain seq x y z
N MET A 1 -23.13 -33.14 -14.45
CA MET A 1 -21.99 -32.22 -14.23
C MET A 1 -22.53 -30.95 -13.58
N TYR A 2 -21.92 -30.50 -12.47
CA TYR A 2 -22.37 -29.31 -11.74
C TYR A 2 -22.33 -28.06 -12.62
N SER A 3 -23.20 -27.08 -12.33
CA SER A 3 -23.13 -25.76 -12.95
C SER A 3 -21.75 -25.14 -12.65
N TRP A 4 -21.10 -24.56 -13.66
CA TRP A 4 -19.81 -23.89 -13.50
C TRP A 4 -19.86 -22.76 -12.45
N VAL A 5 -21.03 -22.14 -12.26
CA VAL A 5 -21.27 -21.13 -11.23
C VAL A 5 -21.16 -21.75 -9.83
N ALA A 6 -21.73 -22.95 -9.63
CA ALA A 6 -21.65 -23.66 -8.35
C ALA A 6 -20.21 -24.08 -8.03
N PHE A 7 -19.44 -24.47 -9.06
CA PHE A 7 -18.02 -24.79 -8.91
C PHE A 7 -17.19 -23.59 -8.45
N VAL A 8 -17.26 -22.46 -9.17
CA VAL A 8 -16.51 -21.23 -8.82
C VAL A 8 -16.91 -20.73 -7.44
N THR A 9 -18.20 -20.72 -7.13
CA THR A 9 -18.71 -20.27 -5.84
C THR A 9 -18.24 -21.17 -4.70
N GLY A 10 -18.21 -22.49 -4.92
CA GLY A 10 -17.67 -23.45 -3.94
C GLY A 10 -16.19 -23.22 -3.65
N LEU A 11 -15.37 -22.96 -4.68
CA LEU A 11 -13.96 -22.65 -4.52
C LEU A 11 -13.75 -21.38 -3.68
N ILE A 12 -14.39 -20.27 -4.06
CA ILE A 12 -14.25 -18.99 -3.35
C ILE A 12 -14.69 -19.12 -1.89
N ILE A 13 -15.86 -19.72 -1.63
CA ILE A 13 -16.39 -19.86 -0.27
C ILE A 13 -15.50 -20.77 0.59
N SER A 14 -14.94 -21.83 0.01
CA SER A 14 -14.08 -22.76 0.74
C SER A 14 -12.78 -22.12 1.24
N GLU A 15 -12.28 -21.08 0.58
CA GLU A 15 -11.07 -20.36 0.96
C GLU A 15 -11.32 -19.33 2.07
N VAL A 16 -12.54 -18.78 2.20
CA VAL A 16 -12.85 -17.70 3.16
C VAL A 16 -12.42 -18.03 4.60
N PRO A 17 -12.73 -19.20 5.19
CA PRO A 17 -12.32 -19.52 6.56
C PRO A 17 -10.80 -19.55 6.71
N TYR A 18 -10.10 -20.06 5.71
CA TYR A 18 -8.64 -20.13 5.71
C TYR A 18 -8.02 -18.73 5.66
N LEU A 19 -8.52 -17.85 4.78
CA LEU A 19 -8.05 -16.46 4.67
C LEU A 19 -8.29 -15.66 5.96
N ILE A 20 -9.43 -15.85 6.62
CA ILE A 20 -9.70 -15.23 7.92
C ILE A 20 -8.62 -15.65 8.93
N ILE A 21 -8.35 -16.94 9.06
CA ILE A 21 -7.37 -17.45 10.03
C ILE A 21 -5.96 -16.91 9.71
N CYS A 22 -5.55 -16.97 8.45
CA CYS A 22 -4.25 -16.43 8.00
C CYS A 22 -4.11 -14.94 8.31
N SER A 23 -5.13 -14.13 7.97
CA SER A 23 -5.12 -12.69 8.24
C SER A 23 -4.97 -12.38 9.73
N VAL A 24 -5.67 -13.10 10.61
CA VAL A 24 -5.65 -12.85 12.06
C VAL A 24 -4.30 -13.25 12.64
N LEU A 25 -3.79 -14.43 12.27
CA LEU A 25 -2.50 -14.91 12.75
C LEU A 25 -1.37 -13.98 12.30
N TYR A 26 -1.35 -13.61 11.01
CA TYR A 26 -0.31 -12.73 10.50
C TYR A 26 -0.42 -11.32 11.10
N TYR A 27 -1.64 -10.78 11.23
CA TYR A 27 -1.87 -9.48 11.86
C TYR A 27 -1.33 -9.42 13.30
N VAL A 28 -1.71 -10.39 14.14
CA VAL A 28 -1.29 -10.38 15.55
C VAL A 28 0.23 -10.53 15.69
N CYS A 29 0.84 -11.39 14.88
CA CYS A 29 2.29 -11.57 14.91
C CYS A 29 3.06 -10.35 14.39
N TRP A 30 2.56 -9.67 13.35
CA TRP A 30 3.26 -8.56 12.71
C TRP A 30 2.99 -7.22 13.39
N TYR A 31 1.72 -6.89 13.64
CA TYR A 31 1.31 -5.56 14.10
C TYR A 31 1.93 -5.19 15.46
N TYR A 32 1.90 -6.12 16.41
CA TYR A 32 2.39 -5.90 17.76
C TYR A 32 3.91 -6.03 17.88
N THR A 33 4.59 -6.76 16.98
CA THR A 33 6.06 -6.88 17.01
C THR A 33 6.76 -5.65 16.45
N VAL A 34 6.14 -4.97 15.48
CA VAL A 34 6.65 -3.69 14.95
C VAL A 34 6.47 -2.53 15.93
N GLY A 35 5.52 -2.65 16.87
CA GLY A 35 5.25 -1.60 17.86
C GLY A 35 4.35 -0.47 17.33
N PHE A 36 3.42 -0.80 16.43
CA PHE A 36 2.45 0.17 15.93
C PHE A 36 1.48 0.66 17.02
N PRO A 37 0.79 1.80 16.81
CA PRO A 37 -0.12 2.36 17.80
C PRO A 37 -1.26 1.39 18.19
N ALA A 38 -1.30 0.96 19.46
CA ALA A 38 -2.30 0.01 19.96
C ALA A 38 -3.74 0.57 20.08
N THR A 39 -3.99 1.81 19.66
CA THR A 39 -5.31 2.43 19.69
C THR A 39 -6.27 1.68 18.77
N SER A 40 -7.42 1.24 19.29
CA SER A 40 -8.38 0.40 18.55
C SER A 40 -8.84 0.97 17.21
N SER A 41 -8.90 2.31 17.06
CA SER A 41 -9.26 2.96 15.80
C SER A 41 -8.22 2.79 14.69
N ARG A 42 -6.93 2.72 15.05
CA ARG A 42 -5.82 2.52 14.12
C ARG A 42 -5.58 1.04 13.88
N ALA A 43 -5.47 0.28 14.97
CA ALA A 43 -5.32 -1.17 14.94
C ALA A 43 -6.44 -1.85 14.14
N GLY A 44 -7.71 -1.49 14.40
CA GLY A 44 -8.85 -2.03 13.66
C GLY A 44 -8.88 -1.62 12.18
N GLY A 45 -8.46 -0.41 11.85
CA GLY A 45 -8.32 0.06 10.47
C GLY A 45 -7.27 -0.74 9.70
N THR A 46 -6.08 -0.92 10.28
CA THR A 46 -5.00 -1.71 9.70
C THR A 46 -5.38 -3.18 9.57
N PHE A 47 -6.03 -3.77 10.59
CA PHE A 47 -6.56 -5.13 10.52
C PHE A 47 -7.57 -5.28 9.37
N PHE A 48 -8.49 -4.33 9.20
CA PHE A 48 -9.47 -4.36 8.12
C PHE A 48 -8.80 -4.34 6.74
N VAL A 49 -7.82 -3.47 6.51
CA VAL A 49 -7.08 -3.41 5.23
C VAL A 49 -6.29 -4.69 4.99
N MET A 50 -5.69 -5.26 6.02
CA MET A 50 -4.94 -6.51 5.93
C MET A 50 -5.83 -7.72 5.68
N PHE A 51 -7.02 -7.75 6.29
CA PHE A 51 -8.03 -8.74 5.99
C PHE A 51 -8.44 -8.67 4.52
N MET A 52 -8.66 -7.46 4.01
CA MET A 52 -8.99 -7.21 2.60
C MET A 52 -7.87 -7.61 1.63
N TYR A 53 -6.62 -7.45 2.03
CA TYR A 53 -5.46 -7.86 1.24
C TYR A 53 -5.51 -9.35 0.87
N GLU A 54 -5.89 -10.22 1.80
CA GLU A 54 -6.01 -11.67 1.53
C GLU A 54 -7.00 -11.99 0.40
N PHE A 55 -8.13 -11.26 0.34
CA PHE A 55 -9.12 -11.41 -0.73
C PHE A 55 -8.66 -10.84 -2.06
N ILE A 56 -7.91 -9.73 -2.06
CA ILE A 56 -7.30 -9.20 -3.30
C ILE A 56 -6.26 -10.18 -3.84
N TYR A 57 -5.40 -10.69 -2.96
CA TYR A 57 -4.35 -11.62 -3.34
C TYR A 57 -4.92 -12.88 -3.97
N THR A 58 -5.90 -13.51 -3.31
CA THR A 58 -6.58 -14.70 -3.85
C THR A 58 -7.40 -14.39 -5.09
N GLY A 59 -8.15 -13.28 -5.11
CA GLY A 59 -8.92 -12.86 -6.28
C GLY A 59 -8.05 -12.66 -7.52
N ILE A 60 -6.87 -12.06 -7.35
CA ILE A 60 -5.88 -11.91 -8.43
C ILE A 60 -5.38 -13.27 -8.92
N GLY A 61 -4.92 -14.12 -8.00
CA GLY A 61 -4.42 -15.45 -8.34
C GLY A 61 -5.47 -16.31 -9.06
N GLN A 62 -6.71 -16.28 -8.59
CA GLN A 62 -7.82 -17.05 -9.17
C GLN A 62 -8.20 -16.57 -10.57
N PHE A 63 -8.20 -15.26 -10.86
CA PHE A 63 -8.53 -14.81 -12.22
C PHE A 63 -7.41 -15.17 -13.21
N VAL A 64 -6.14 -15.11 -12.76
CA VAL A 64 -4.99 -15.54 -13.58
C VAL A 64 -5.09 -17.03 -13.86
N ALA A 65 -5.37 -17.84 -12.83
CA ALA A 65 -5.55 -19.28 -12.96
C ALA A 65 -6.76 -19.67 -13.84
N ALA A 66 -7.85 -18.90 -13.79
CA ALA A 66 -9.04 -19.16 -14.60
C ALA A 66 -8.75 -19.09 -16.10
N TYR A 67 -7.87 -18.17 -16.52
CA TYR A 67 -7.51 -17.96 -17.92
C TYR A 67 -6.26 -18.72 -18.37
N ALA A 68 -5.38 -19.11 -17.44
CA ALA A 68 -4.17 -19.84 -17.76
C ALA A 68 -4.47 -21.20 -18.44
N PRO A 69 -3.67 -21.61 -19.44
CA PRO A 69 -3.86 -22.88 -20.16
C PRO A 69 -3.47 -24.09 -19.30
N ASN A 70 -2.51 -23.92 -18.38
CA ASN A 70 -2.06 -24.95 -17.45
C ASN A 70 -1.60 -24.32 -16.12
N GLU A 71 -1.47 -25.15 -15.09
CA GLU A 71 -1.11 -24.72 -13.73
C GLU A 71 0.30 -24.15 -13.64
N VAL A 72 1.25 -24.72 -14.39
CA VAL A 72 2.66 -24.26 -14.42
C VAL A 72 2.75 -22.83 -14.98
N PHE A 73 1.99 -22.53 -16.04
CA PHE A 73 1.92 -21.20 -16.63
C PHE A 73 1.25 -20.20 -15.69
N ALA A 74 0.20 -20.60 -14.99
CA ALA A 74 -0.43 -19.76 -13.96
C ALA A 74 0.58 -19.39 -12.86
N ALA A 75 1.35 -20.37 -12.38
CA ALA A 75 2.36 -20.18 -11.35
C ALA A 75 3.53 -19.28 -11.80
N LEU A 76 3.86 -19.25 -13.09
CA LEU A 76 4.89 -18.36 -13.66
C LEU A 76 4.39 -16.93 -13.87
N ILE A 77 3.15 -16.76 -14.34
CA ILE A 77 2.60 -15.44 -14.68
C ILE A 77 2.07 -14.69 -13.46
N ASN A 78 1.48 -15.38 -12.49
CA ASN A 78 0.96 -14.74 -11.28
C ASN A 78 1.99 -13.85 -10.56
N PRO A 79 3.21 -14.32 -10.23
CA PRO A 79 4.20 -13.48 -9.56
C PRO A 79 4.66 -12.30 -10.43
N LEU A 80 4.70 -12.46 -11.76
CA LEU A 80 5.03 -11.36 -12.67
C LEU A 80 3.97 -10.25 -12.60
N VAL A 81 2.69 -10.62 -12.65
CA VAL A 81 1.56 -9.66 -12.55
C VAL A 81 1.60 -8.96 -11.19
N VAL A 82 1.72 -9.72 -10.10
CA VAL A 82 1.76 -9.16 -8.74
C VAL A 82 2.97 -8.24 -8.56
N THR A 83 4.15 -8.61 -9.05
CA THR A 83 5.37 -7.79 -8.93
C THR A 83 5.22 -6.45 -9.66
N ILE A 84 4.62 -6.44 -10.85
CA ILE A 84 4.34 -5.20 -11.58
C ILE A 84 3.39 -4.33 -10.74
N LEU A 85 2.26 -4.88 -10.28
CA LEU A 85 1.31 -4.12 -9.46
C LEU A 85 1.97 -3.58 -8.19
N VAL A 86 2.74 -4.40 -7.45
CA VAL A 86 3.42 -3.94 -6.24
C VAL A 86 4.45 -2.85 -6.53
N SER A 87 5.22 -2.97 -7.61
CA SER A 87 6.25 -1.97 -7.97
C SER A 87 5.65 -0.60 -8.30
N PHE A 88 4.47 -0.58 -8.93
CA PHE A 88 3.76 0.65 -9.33
C PHE A 88 2.69 1.08 -8.31
N CYS A 89 2.75 0.62 -7.05
CA CYS A 89 1.79 1.02 -6.00
C CYS A 89 2.00 2.43 -5.45
N GLY A 90 3.07 3.13 -5.84
CA GLY A 90 3.35 4.50 -5.39
C GLY A 90 4.20 4.64 -4.13
N VAL A 91 4.45 3.53 -3.41
CA VAL A 91 5.31 3.50 -2.22
C VAL A 91 6.77 3.25 -2.59
N PHE A 92 7.04 2.31 -3.51
CA PHE A 92 8.40 2.04 -3.99
C PHE A 92 8.93 3.14 -4.90
N VAL A 93 8.08 3.64 -5.79
CA VAL A 93 8.36 4.78 -6.66
C VAL A 93 7.29 5.83 -6.40
N PRO A 94 7.65 7.00 -5.85
CA PRO A 94 6.69 8.06 -5.59
C PRO A 94 5.95 8.50 -6.86
N TYR A 95 4.72 8.99 -6.71
CA TYR A 95 3.90 9.46 -7.84
C TYR A 95 4.55 10.58 -8.66
N SER A 96 5.45 11.38 -8.07
CA SER A 96 6.21 12.41 -8.79
C SER A 96 7.17 11.81 -9.82
N GLU A 97 7.83 10.70 -9.46
CA GLU A 97 8.90 10.06 -10.24
C GLU A 97 8.37 9.04 -11.26
N LEU A 98 7.08 8.70 -11.21
CA LEU A 98 6.48 7.79 -12.18
C LEU A 98 6.46 8.41 -13.59
N GLN A 99 6.94 7.65 -14.57
CA GLN A 99 6.86 8.01 -15.98
C GLN A 99 5.42 8.30 -16.40
N SER A 100 5.24 9.36 -17.20
CA SER A 100 3.92 9.90 -17.57
C SER A 100 2.95 8.83 -18.07
N PHE A 101 3.42 7.86 -18.87
CA PHE A 101 2.56 6.78 -19.37
C PHE A 101 1.93 5.96 -18.22
N TRP A 102 2.74 5.40 -17.32
CA TRP A 102 2.25 4.54 -16.23
C TRP A 102 1.51 5.34 -15.15
N LYS A 103 1.90 6.59 -14.96
CA LYS A 103 1.34 7.51 -13.97
C LYS A 103 -0.17 7.76 -14.16
N TYR A 104 -0.64 7.86 -15.41
CA TYR A 104 -2.04 8.24 -15.67
C TYR A 104 -3.06 7.09 -15.58
N TRP A 105 -2.64 5.83 -15.73
CA TRP A 105 -3.57 4.71 -15.73
C TRP A 105 -3.19 3.61 -14.75
N LEU A 106 -1.93 3.14 -14.77
CA LEU A 106 -1.53 1.99 -13.96
C LEU A 106 -1.59 2.32 -12.47
N TYR A 107 -1.18 3.52 -12.07
CA TYR A 107 -1.27 3.98 -10.69
C TYR A 107 -2.70 3.90 -10.13
N TYR A 108 -3.71 4.33 -10.90
CA TYR A 108 -5.11 4.38 -10.48
C TYR A 108 -5.87 3.05 -10.65
N ILE A 109 -5.43 2.18 -11.55
CA ILE A 109 -6.02 0.83 -11.72
C ILE A 109 -5.45 -0.16 -10.70
N ASN A 110 -4.34 0.20 -10.06
CA ASN A 110 -3.64 -0.71 -9.17
C ASN A 110 -4.29 -0.79 -7.78
N PRO A 111 -4.83 -1.94 -7.37
CA PRO A 111 -5.44 -2.10 -6.05
C PRO A 111 -4.44 -1.91 -4.90
N TYR A 112 -3.15 -2.23 -5.14
CA TYR A 112 -2.11 -2.10 -4.14
C TYR A 112 -1.80 -0.65 -3.79
N ASN A 113 -2.08 0.31 -4.69
CA ASN A 113 -1.91 1.73 -4.37
C ASN A 113 -2.83 2.15 -3.22
N TYR A 114 -4.12 1.84 -3.34
CA TYR A 114 -5.12 2.17 -2.34
C TYR A 114 -4.93 1.38 -1.04
N MET A 115 -4.59 0.09 -1.16
CA MET A 115 -4.31 -0.75 0.00
C MET A 115 -3.13 -0.21 0.82
N MET A 116 -2.00 0.05 0.17
CA MET A 116 -0.82 0.59 0.84
C MET A 116 -1.07 2.00 1.38
N GLY A 117 -1.77 2.84 0.63
CA GLY A 117 -2.15 4.18 1.08
C GLY A 117 -2.98 4.16 2.36
N SER A 118 -3.95 3.25 2.44
CA SER A 118 -4.78 3.08 3.63
C SER A 118 -3.98 2.59 4.84
N MET A 119 -3.18 1.53 4.66
CA MET A 119 -2.35 0.94 5.71
C MET A 119 -1.36 1.97 6.29
N LEU A 120 -0.60 2.63 5.42
CA LEU A 120 0.37 3.67 5.84
C LEU A 120 -0.32 4.83 6.57
N THR A 121 -1.52 5.23 6.14
CA THR A 121 -2.26 6.32 6.79
C THR A 121 -2.76 5.93 8.18
N PHE A 122 -3.23 4.70 8.39
CA PHE A 122 -3.67 4.27 9.72
C PHE A 122 -2.52 4.19 10.72
N ASP A 123 -1.35 3.72 10.28
CA ASP A 123 -0.22 3.44 11.16
C ASP A 123 0.66 4.67 11.43
N VAL A 124 0.95 5.48 10.40
CA VAL A 124 1.98 6.53 10.44
C VAL A 124 1.42 7.93 10.69
N TRP A 125 0.13 8.16 10.45
CA TRP A 125 -0.45 9.51 10.55
C TRP A 125 -0.37 10.06 11.98
N GLY A 126 0.18 11.27 12.16
CA GLY A 126 0.31 11.92 13.46
C GLY A 126 1.30 11.24 14.42
N VAL A 127 2.19 10.38 13.91
CA VAL A 127 3.33 9.86 14.70
C VAL A 127 4.44 10.91 14.71
N ASP A 128 4.94 11.26 15.90
CA ASP A 128 6.06 12.18 16.04
C ASP A 128 7.38 11.51 15.63
N VAL A 129 8.11 12.12 14.69
CA VAL A 129 9.38 11.60 14.20
C VAL A 129 10.51 12.15 15.07
N LYS A 130 11.28 11.24 15.67
CA LYS A 130 12.51 11.57 16.41
C LYS A 130 13.71 10.99 15.67
N CYS A 131 14.42 11.86 14.96
CA CYS A 131 15.65 11.47 14.27
C CYS A 131 16.73 11.01 15.27
N LYS A 132 17.47 9.97 14.91
CA LYS A 132 18.72 9.59 15.57
C LYS A 132 19.88 10.45 15.08
N ASP A 133 21.00 10.43 15.80
CA ASP A 133 22.18 11.24 15.47
C ASP A 133 22.70 11.03 14.04
N SER A 134 22.55 9.82 13.48
CA SER A 134 22.94 9.48 12.11
C SER A 134 21.97 9.93 11.02
N GLU A 135 20.74 10.31 11.39
CA GLU A 135 19.67 10.68 10.46
C GLU A 135 19.57 12.21 10.27
N PHE A 136 20.31 12.98 11.07
CA PHE A 136 20.36 14.43 10.90
C PHE A 136 21.08 14.80 9.61
N ALA A 137 20.44 15.67 8.83
CA ALA A 137 21.14 16.42 7.81
C ALA A 137 22.05 17.44 8.51
N ARG A 138 23.36 17.28 8.31
CA ARG A 138 24.40 18.11 8.91
C ARG A 138 25.00 19.03 7.86
N PHE A 139 25.02 20.31 8.15
CA PHE A 139 25.68 21.32 7.31
C PHE A 139 26.09 22.52 8.15
N SER A 140 27.07 23.28 7.67
CA SER A 140 27.53 24.50 8.35
C SER A 140 26.85 25.74 7.77
N PRO A 141 26.30 26.63 8.61
CA PRO A 141 25.72 27.88 8.13
C PRO A 141 26.82 28.86 7.70
N PRO A 142 26.49 29.90 6.91
CA PRO A 142 27.44 30.97 6.59
C PRO A 142 27.98 31.67 7.85
N SER A 143 29.24 32.12 7.80
CA SER A 143 29.94 32.71 8.95
C SER A 143 29.17 33.85 9.61
N GLY A 144 28.94 33.74 10.92
CA GLY A 144 28.33 34.79 11.75
C GLY A 144 26.81 34.77 11.83
N ILE A 145 26.13 33.74 11.30
CA ILE A 145 24.68 33.56 11.38
C ILE A 145 24.37 32.26 12.12
N THR A 146 23.32 32.26 12.94
CA THR A 146 22.86 31.05 13.64
C THR A 146 22.08 30.10 12.71
N CYS A 147 22.08 28.80 13.00
CA CYS A 147 21.28 27.83 12.27
C CYS A 147 19.79 28.22 12.19
N GLY A 148 19.25 28.75 13.30
CA GLY A 148 17.86 29.20 13.36
C GLY A 148 17.56 30.38 12.45
N GLU A 149 18.47 31.35 12.33
CA GLU A 149 18.32 32.49 11.43
C GLU A 149 18.45 32.09 9.97
N TYR A 150 19.42 31.24 9.64
CA TYR A 150 19.63 30.75 8.28
C TYR A 150 18.43 29.94 7.76
N LEU A 151 17.86 29.08 8.61
CA LEU A 151 16.75 28.20 8.23
C LEU A 151 15.35 28.81 8.44
N LYS A 152 15.26 30.04 8.95
CA LYS A 152 13.97 30.65 9.32
C LYS A 152 12.95 30.64 8.18
N GLU A 153 13.38 31.01 6.98
CA GLU A 153 12.51 31.01 5.78
C GLU A 153 12.25 29.58 5.30
N TRP A 154 13.27 28.72 5.27
CA TRP A 154 13.15 27.33 4.82
C TRP A 154 12.15 26.51 5.64
N LEU A 155 12.18 26.68 6.97
CA LEU A 155 11.28 26.01 7.91
C LEU A 155 9.80 26.38 7.71
N THR A 156 9.51 27.49 7.03
CA THR A 156 8.13 27.86 6.67
C THR A 156 7.60 27.09 5.46
N HIS A 157 8.49 26.62 4.58
CA HIS A 157 8.13 25.92 3.34
C HIS A 157 8.24 24.40 3.45
N VAL A 158 9.19 23.92 4.26
CA VAL A 158 9.48 22.49 4.39
C VAL A 158 9.25 22.03 5.83
N PRO A 159 8.32 21.10 6.07
CA PRO A 159 8.06 20.60 7.40
C PRO A 159 9.26 19.77 7.89
N SER A 160 10.11 20.40 8.67
CA SER A 160 11.36 19.84 9.20
C SER A 160 11.59 20.39 10.61
N THR A 161 12.34 19.67 11.43
CA THR A 161 12.61 20.06 12.82
C THR A 161 14.09 20.32 13.01
N LEU A 162 14.43 21.56 13.37
CA LEU A 162 15.78 21.95 13.76
C LEU A 162 15.99 21.66 15.25
N VAL A 163 17.04 20.92 15.59
CA VAL A 163 17.32 20.52 16.98
C VAL A 163 18.19 21.54 17.72
N ASN A 164 19.09 22.23 17.01
CA ASN A 164 20.07 23.15 17.60
C ASN A 164 20.03 24.56 16.95
N PRO A 165 19.04 25.39 17.28
CA PRO A 165 18.87 26.71 16.67
C PRO A 165 20.04 27.67 16.93
N ASP A 166 20.71 27.55 18.07
CA ASP A 166 21.76 28.47 18.51
C ASP A 166 23.17 28.13 18.00
N ALA A 167 23.33 27.01 17.30
CA ALA A 167 24.64 26.58 16.79
C ALA A 167 25.08 27.44 15.58
N THR A 168 26.39 27.69 15.49
CA THR A 168 27.02 28.43 14.37
C THR A 168 27.93 27.56 13.50
N ASP A 169 28.27 26.35 13.96
CA ASP A 169 29.29 25.51 13.31
C ASP A 169 28.68 24.30 12.58
N GLU A 170 27.68 23.65 13.20
CA GLU A 170 27.01 22.47 12.65
C GLU A 170 25.50 22.55 12.93
N CYS A 171 24.68 22.68 11.88
CA CYS A 171 23.22 22.62 11.98
C CYS A 171 22.75 21.18 11.85
N MET A 172 21.85 20.75 12.74
CA MET A 172 21.25 19.41 12.74
C MET A 172 19.75 19.52 12.46
N VAL A 173 19.36 19.16 11.23
CA VAL A 173 17.97 19.19 10.79
C VAL A 173 17.43 17.78 10.61
N CYS A 174 16.28 17.52 11.23
CA CYS A 174 15.48 16.33 10.97
C CYS A 174 14.52 16.62 9.80
N SER A 175 14.64 15.84 8.72
CA SER A 175 13.91 16.09 7.46
C SER A 175 12.39 15.96 7.58
N TYR A 176 11.90 15.25 8.60
CA TYR A 176 10.48 15.08 8.87
C TYR A 176 10.20 15.40 10.34
N SER A 177 9.13 16.15 10.60
CA SER A 177 8.68 16.41 11.98
C SER A 177 7.64 15.38 12.39
N LYS A 178 6.70 15.08 11.49
CA LYS A 178 5.63 14.13 11.72
C LYS A 178 5.50 13.12 10.57
N GLY A 179 4.91 11.98 10.87
CA GLY A 179 4.67 10.92 9.89
C GLY A 179 3.85 11.39 8.68
N GLU A 180 2.92 12.33 8.84
CA GLU A 180 2.19 12.91 7.71
C GLU A 180 3.06 13.67 6.71
N ASP A 181 4.22 14.20 7.13
CA ASP A 181 5.13 14.91 6.23
C ASP A 181 5.75 13.93 5.24
N TYR A 182 6.08 12.73 5.70
CA TYR A 182 6.50 11.63 4.85
C TYR A 182 5.36 11.17 3.92
N LEU A 183 4.15 10.97 4.46
CA LEU A 183 3.00 10.52 3.67
C LEU A 183 2.63 11.49 2.53
N ARG A 184 2.80 12.81 2.74
CA ARG A 184 2.58 13.83 1.70
C ARG A 184 3.48 13.65 0.48
N THR A 185 4.71 13.15 0.67
CA THR A 185 5.62 12.82 -0.45
C THR A 185 5.08 11.68 -1.33
N LEU A 186 4.30 10.78 -0.74
CA LEU A 186 3.66 9.65 -1.43
C LEU A 186 2.27 10.00 -2.00
N ASN A 187 1.93 11.29 -2.10
CA ASN A 187 0.61 11.80 -2.54
C ASN A 187 -0.55 11.49 -1.57
N ILE A 188 -0.27 11.17 -0.31
CA ILE A 188 -1.26 10.95 0.74
C ILE A 188 -1.38 12.23 1.59
N LYS A 189 -2.43 13.01 1.33
CA LYS A 189 -2.53 14.39 1.86
C LYS A 189 -3.38 14.52 3.13
N GLN A 190 -4.27 13.58 3.40
CA GLN A 190 -5.28 13.68 4.45
C GLN A 190 -5.56 12.33 5.09
N TYR A 191 -5.83 12.32 6.40
CA TYR A 191 -6.24 11.10 7.11
C TYR A 191 -7.51 10.47 6.54
N SER A 192 -8.45 11.27 6.04
CA SER A 192 -9.68 10.78 5.42
C SER A 192 -9.43 9.86 4.21
N TYR A 193 -8.24 9.92 3.60
CA TYR A 193 -7.90 9.05 2.49
C TYR A 193 -7.76 7.59 2.94
N ALA A 194 -7.49 7.32 4.23
CA ALA A 194 -7.40 5.96 4.75
C ALA A 194 -8.67 5.15 4.46
N TRP A 195 -9.83 5.67 4.86
CA TRP A 195 -11.12 4.99 4.67
C TRP A 195 -11.60 5.03 3.23
N ARG A 196 -11.32 6.12 2.49
CA ARG A 196 -11.60 6.19 1.05
C ARG A 196 -10.86 5.08 0.30
N ASP A 197 -9.56 4.96 0.55
CA ASP A 197 -8.70 4.02 -0.15
C ASP A 197 -9.04 2.58 0.26
N ALA A 198 -9.35 2.33 1.54
CA ALA A 198 -9.91 1.04 1.97
C ALA A 198 -11.23 0.71 1.24
N GLY A 199 -12.13 1.68 1.07
CA GLY A 199 -13.36 1.50 0.29
C GLY A 199 -13.10 1.15 -1.17
N ILE A 200 -12.13 1.82 -1.80
CA ILE A 200 -11.73 1.52 -3.19
C ILE A 200 -11.13 0.12 -3.29
N THR A 201 -10.27 -0.27 -2.34
CA THR A 201 -9.75 -1.64 -2.20
C THR A 201 -10.90 -2.66 -2.13
N ALA A 202 -12.00 -2.36 -1.44
CA ALA A 202 -13.18 -3.24 -1.40
C ALA A 202 -13.80 -3.45 -2.78
N VAL A 203 -13.97 -2.37 -3.53
CA VAL A 203 -14.50 -2.41 -4.90
C VAL A 203 -13.61 -3.28 -5.78
N PHE A 204 -12.29 -3.16 -5.65
CA PHE A 204 -11.35 -4.01 -6.39
C PHE A 204 -11.49 -5.49 -6.03
N ILE A 205 -11.71 -5.84 -4.75
CA ILE A 205 -11.98 -7.23 -4.35
C ILE A 205 -13.19 -7.78 -5.10
N PHE A 206 -14.33 -7.10 -5.02
CA PHE A 206 -15.55 -7.55 -5.70
C PHE A 206 -15.36 -7.62 -7.22
N SER A 207 -14.64 -6.66 -7.80
CA SER A 207 -14.34 -6.70 -9.24
C SER A 207 -13.42 -7.87 -9.62
N SER A 208 -12.46 -8.25 -8.76
CA SER A 208 -11.54 -9.35 -9.03
C SER A 208 -12.28 -10.68 -9.05
N TYR A 209 -13.15 -10.94 -8.08
CA TYR A 209 -14.00 -12.12 -8.09
C TYR A 209 -15.01 -12.09 -9.25
N ALA A 210 -15.58 -10.93 -9.59
CA ALA A 210 -16.44 -10.80 -10.77
C ALA A 210 -15.69 -11.14 -12.07
N LEU A 211 -14.40 -10.77 -12.17
CA LEU A 211 -13.54 -11.16 -13.28
C LEU A 211 -13.29 -12.67 -13.33
N VAL A 212 -13.15 -13.35 -12.18
CA VAL A 212 -13.08 -14.83 -12.13
C VAL A 212 -14.32 -15.45 -12.80
N TYR A 213 -15.53 -15.01 -12.42
CA TYR A 213 -16.77 -15.51 -13.03
C TYR A 213 -16.83 -15.21 -14.55
N LEU A 214 -16.40 -14.01 -14.96
CA LEU A 214 -16.40 -13.61 -16.36
C LEU A 214 -15.42 -14.45 -17.19
N LEU A 215 -14.19 -14.62 -16.73
CA LEU A 215 -13.15 -15.40 -17.43
C LEU A 215 -13.53 -16.88 -17.50
N MET A 216 -14.10 -17.43 -16.43
CA MET A 216 -14.61 -18.81 -16.42
C MET A 216 -15.73 -19.01 -17.45
N LYS A 217 -16.64 -18.02 -17.58
CA LYS A 217 -17.70 -18.02 -18.60
C LYS A 217 -17.16 -17.91 -20.03
N LEU A 218 -16.09 -17.15 -20.25
CA LEU A 218 -15.43 -17.06 -21.56
C LEU A 218 -14.74 -18.38 -21.91
N ARG A 219 -13.99 -18.97 -20.98
CA ARG A 219 -13.31 -20.26 -21.17
C ARG A 219 -14.28 -21.39 -21.50
N THR A 220 -15.40 -21.48 -20.79
CA THR A 220 -16.43 -22.49 -21.06
C THR A 220 -17.06 -22.35 -22.45
N LYS A 221 -17.16 -21.13 -23.01
CA LYS A 221 -17.60 -20.93 -24.40
C LYS A 221 -16.54 -21.36 -25.41
N THR A 222 -15.27 -21.06 -25.16
CA THR A 222 -14.16 -21.46 -26.05
C THR A 222 -14.00 -22.98 -26.06
N SER A 223 -14.08 -23.64 -24.90
CA SER A 223 -14.05 -25.10 -24.81
C SER A 223 -15.19 -25.76 -25.60
N LYS A 224 -16.38 -25.14 -25.63
CA LYS A 224 -17.53 -25.62 -26.42
C LYS A 224 -17.43 -25.35 -27.94
N LYS A 225 -16.50 -24.50 -28.38
CA LYS A 225 -16.23 -24.22 -29.80
C LYS A 225 -15.08 -25.05 -30.36
N ALA A 226 -14.34 -25.75 -29.50
CA ALA A 226 -13.20 -26.58 -29.86
C ALA A 226 -13.57 -28.06 -30.06
N GLU A 227 -14.82 -28.45 -29.75
CA GLU A 227 -15.50 -29.64 -30.26
C GLU A 227 -16.28 -29.29 -31.54
#